data_AF-A0A523MT83-F1
#
_entry.id   AF-A0A523MT83-F1
#
_cell.length_a   1.000
_cell.length_b   1.000
_cell.length_c   1.000
_cell.angle_alpha   90.00
_cell.angle_beta   90.00
_cell.angle_gamma   90.00
#
_symmetry.space_group_name_H-M   'P 1'
#
loop_
_entity.id
_entity.type
_entity.pdbx_description
1 polymer ?
#
loop_
_entity_poly.entity_id
_entity_poly.type
_entity_poly.pdbx_seq_one_letter_code
_entity_poly.pdbx_strand_id
1 'polypeptide(L)'
;MNVMYHLIIGVALLVAAPYLLARMALDRDFREEVSARLFSWRSLPQFSKTLWVHASSVGEVKVAKILIQKLREKYPDRQVVLSTFTATGYELARTENLCPVFRLPPDSALILRPLLKRIDPAMLLLIEAEFWPALLSQCRQKKIPVLLLNGRVSEKSYALYKKIQPLFRWLTHGIAGFFMRSHIDADRLLKLKAKNVRVTGNMKFDALPETHYEDSDPTMTSVVFGSTRPGDEAPILDAVARLRKEFPDLKFVIAPR
;
A
#
# COMPACT_ATOMS: atom_id res chain seq x y z
N MET A 1 15.10 -3.07 -21.63
CA MET A 1 14.06 -3.38 -20.61
C MET A 1 13.11 -2.21 -20.39
N ASN A 2 13.59 -1.00 -20.07
CA ASN A 2 12.74 0.20 -20.03
C ASN A 2 11.94 0.42 -21.33
N VAL A 3 12.62 0.46 -22.48
CA VAL A 3 11.97 0.71 -23.78
C VAL A 3 10.91 -0.36 -24.08
N MET A 4 11.25 -1.63 -23.85
CA MET A 4 10.34 -2.77 -24.03
C MET A 4 9.09 -2.67 -23.13
N TYR A 5 9.25 -2.29 -21.86
CA TYR A 5 8.12 -2.06 -20.95
C TYR A 5 7.19 -0.95 -21.46
N HIS A 6 7.75 0.21 -21.84
CA HIS A 6 6.97 1.32 -22.36
C HIS A 6 6.32 0.99 -23.70
N LEU A 7 6.96 0.16 -24.54
CA LEU A 7 6.38 -0.34 -25.78
C LEU A 7 5.19 -1.27 -25.51
N ILE A 8 5.34 -2.23 -24.60
CA ILE A 8 4.24 -3.14 -24.21
C ILE A 8 3.07 -2.35 -23.63
N ILE A 9 3.31 -1.41 -22.72
CA ILE A 9 2.25 -0.54 -22.19
C ILE A 9 1.65 0.33 -23.27
N GLY A 10 2.47 0.91 -24.16
CA GLY A 10 1.99 1.74 -25.26
C GLY A 10 1.05 0.96 -26.19
N VAL A 11 1.43 -0.25 -26.58
CA VAL A 11 0.59 -1.14 -27.40
C VAL A 11 -0.67 -1.56 -26.64
N ALA A 12 -0.56 -1.95 -25.37
CA ALA A 12 -1.72 -2.33 -24.56
C ALA A 12 -2.72 -1.16 -24.40
N LEU A 13 -2.23 0.06 -24.18
CA LEU A 13 -3.05 1.25 -24.11
C LEU A 13 -3.67 1.59 -25.47
N LEU A 14 -2.93 1.43 -26.57
CA LEU A 14 -3.46 1.67 -27.92
C LEU A 14 -4.59 0.70 -28.26
N VAL A 15 -4.43 -0.58 -27.92
CA VAL A 15 -5.47 -1.60 -28.09
C VAL A 15 -6.67 -1.35 -27.18
N ALA A 16 -6.44 -0.94 -25.92
CA ALA A 16 -7.50 -0.65 -24.97
C ALA A 16 -8.17 0.72 -25.20
N ALA A 17 -7.53 1.63 -25.95
CA ALA A 17 -7.97 3.02 -26.10
C ALA A 17 -9.42 3.16 -26.60
N PRO A 18 -9.89 2.43 -27.62
CA PRO A 18 -11.28 2.55 -28.08
C PRO A 18 -12.28 2.22 -26.97
N TYR A 19 -12.03 1.15 -26.21
CA TYR A 19 -12.88 0.76 -25.08
C TYR A 19 -12.80 1.77 -23.93
N LEU A 20 -11.60 2.21 -23.56
CA LEU A 20 -11.40 3.19 -22.49
C LEU A 20 -12.04 4.54 -22.83
N LEU A 21 -11.93 5.01 -24.08
CA LEU A 21 -12.54 6.24 -24.56
C LEU A 21 -14.06 6.13 -24.62
N ALA A 22 -14.60 5.02 -25.14
CA ALA A 22 -16.03 4.75 -25.14
C ALA A 22 -16.57 4.71 -23.70
N ARG A 23 -15.87 4.03 -22.79
CA ARG A 23 -16.25 3.99 -21.37
C ARG A 23 -16.15 5.36 -20.71
N MET A 24 -15.10 6.14 -20.97
CA MET A 24 -15.02 7.53 -20.48
C MET A 24 -16.17 8.40 -21.02
N ALA A 25 -16.66 8.14 -22.24
CA ALA A 25 -17.80 8.87 -22.80
C ALA A 25 -19.12 8.50 -22.13
N LEU A 26 -19.32 7.22 -21.79
CA LEU A 26 -20.58 6.66 -21.29
C LEU A 26 -20.72 6.61 -19.76
N ASP A 27 -19.60 6.43 -19.05
CA ASP A 27 -19.54 6.22 -17.60
C ASP A 27 -18.90 7.44 -16.93
N ARG A 28 -19.72 8.23 -16.25
CA ARG A 28 -19.29 9.46 -15.57
C ARG A 28 -18.33 9.16 -14.43
N ASP A 29 -18.61 8.15 -13.63
CA ASP A 29 -17.80 7.77 -12.47
C ASP A 29 -16.40 7.32 -12.94
N PHE A 30 -16.35 6.55 -14.03
CA PHE A 30 -15.08 6.17 -14.64
C PHE A 30 -14.30 7.37 -15.17
N ARG A 31 -14.97 8.35 -15.80
CA ARG A 31 -14.33 9.58 -16.27
C ARG A 31 -13.74 10.39 -15.11
N GLU A 32 -14.49 10.54 -14.02
CA GLU A 32 -14.04 11.25 -12.82
C GLU A 32 -12.84 10.53 -12.17
N GLU A 33 -12.88 9.20 -12.07
CA GLU A 33 -11.78 8.38 -11.55
C GLU A 33 -10.49 8.50 -12.39
N VAL A 34 -10.61 8.45 -13.72
CA VAL A 34 -9.46 8.64 -14.63
C VAL A 34 -8.91 10.06 -14.53
N SER A 35 -9.79 11.07 -14.50
CA SER A 35 -9.41 12.47 -14.34
C SER A 35 -8.66 12.71 -13.03
N ALA A 36 -9.17 12.16 -11.92
CA ALA A 36 -8.53 12.23 -10.61
C ALA A 36 -7.11 11.64 -10.64
N ARG A 37 -6.90 10.50 -11.30
CA ARG A 37 -5.56 9.89 -11.43
C ARG A 37 -4.61 10.71 -12.29
N LEU A 38 -5.09 11.25 -13.40
CA LEU A 38 -4.25 11.98 -14.35
C LEU A 38 -3.92 13.40 -13.91
N PHE A 39 -4.80 14.04 -13.14
CA PHE A 39 -4.74 15.48 -12.89
C PHE A 39 -4.75 15.90 -11.42
N SER A 40 -5.08 15.04 -10.45
CA SER A 40 -5.10 15.44 -9.03
C SER A 40 -3.76 15.99 -8.54
N TRP A 41 -2.65 15.43 -9.00
CA TRP A 41 -1.32 15.93 -8.63
C TRP A 41 -1.01 17.33 -9.18
N ARG A 42 -1.79 17.86 -10.13
CA ARG A 42 -1.57 19.20 -10.69
C ARG A 42 -2.04 20.32 -9.76
N SER A 43 -2.97 20.05 -8.84
CA SER A 43 -3.42 21.01 -7.84
C SER A 43 -2.47 21.11 -6.64
N LEU A 44 -1.49 20.21 -6.55
CA LEU A 44 -0.47 20.28 -5.52
C LEU A 44 0.39 21.55 -5.69
N PRO A 45 0.78 22.20 -4.58
CA PRO A 45 1.78 23.25 -4.63
C PRO A 45 3.13 22.69 -5.11
N GLN A 46 4.04 23.60 -5.48
CA GLN A 46 5.41 23.22 -5.73
C GLN A 46 6.08 22.92 -4.39
N PHE A 47 6.63 21.73 -4.24
CA PHE A 47 7.40 21.34 -3.06
C PHE A 47 8.90 21.33 -3.35
N SER A 48 9.71 21.16 -2.29
CA SER A 48 11.13 20.87 -2.41
C SER A 48 11.57 19.79 -1.43
N LYS A 49 12.41 18.87 -1.91
CA LYS A 49 13.06 17.80 -1.12
C LYS A 49 12.10 17.04 -0.19
N THR A 50 10.93 16.64 -0.71
CA THR A 50 9.89 15.96 0.07
C THR A 50 10.27 14.52 0.43
N LEU A 51 9.71 14.03 1.55
CA LEU A 51 9.57 12.60 1.81
C LEU A 51 8.28 12.14 1.16
N TRP A 52 8.39 11.41 0.05
CA TRP A 52 7.22 10.90 -0.66
C TRP A 52 6.87 9.51 -0.15
N VAL A 53 5.73 9.39 0.52
CA VAL A 53 5.16 8.10 0.94
C VAL A 53 4.14 7.65 -0.10
N HIS A 54 4.20 6.38 -0.51
CA HIS A 54 3.20 5.77 -1.36
C HIS A 54 2.52 4.60 -0.64
N ALA A 55 1.20 4.66 -0.56
CA ALA A 55 0.35 3.62 0.04
C ALA A 55 -0.88 3.41 -0.86
N SER A 56 -0.93 2.28 -1.54
CA SER A 56 -1.87 2.05 -2.64
C SER A 56 -3.30 1.84 -2.18
N SER A 57 -3.49 1.27 -0.99
CA SER A 57 -4.79 0.82 -0.47
C SER A 57 -5.09 1.34 0.93
N VAL A 58 -6.34 1.19 1.39
CA VAL A 58 -6.78 1.55 2.76
C VAL A 58 -5.89 0.93 3.83
N GLY A 59 -5.52 -0.35 3.68
CA GLY A 59 -4.67 -1.04 4.66
C GLY A 59 -3.26 -0.46 4.73
N GLU A 60 -2.73 -0.01 3.59
CA GLU A 60 -1.41 0.62 3.51
C GLU A 60 -1.46 2.06 4.00
N VAL A 61 -2.56 2.80 3.76
CA VAL A 61 -2.74 4.16 4.28
C VAL A 61 -2.76 4.16 5.81
N LYS A 62 -3.37 3.15 6.46
CA LYS A 62 -3.29 2.99 7.92
C LYS A 62 -1.86 2.81 8.42
N VAL A 63 -1.02 2.06 7.68
CA VAL A 63 0.41 1.91 8.00
C VAL A 63 1.17 3.22 7.74
N ALA A 64 0.89 3.88 6.62
CA ALA A 64 1.47 5.17 6.26
C ALA A 64 1.15 6.24 7.31
N LYS A 65 -0.05 6.24 7.88
CA LYS A 65 -0.46 7.15 8.96
C LYS A 65 0.54 7.16 10.11
N ILE A 66 0.84 5.97 10.64
CA ILE A 66 1.79 5.76 11.75
C ILE A 66 3.18 6.29 11.36
N LEU A 67 3.63 5.93 10.16
CA LEU A 67 4.93 6.37 9.65
C LEU A 67 5.01 7.90 9.52
N ILE A 68 4.00 8.52 8.91
CA ILE A 68 3.96 9.95 8.64
C ILE A 68 3.93 10.73 9.96
N GLN A 69 3.15 10.28 10.95
CA GLN A 69 3.15 10.88 12.29
C GLN A 69 4.55 10.86 12.91
N LYS A 70 5.21 9.70 12.93
CA LYS A 70 6.58 9.56 13.46
C LYS A 70 7.63 10.35 12.67
N LEU A 71 7.48 10.44 11.35
CA LEU A 71 8.37 11.26 10.52
C LEU A 71 8.21 12.75 10.84
N ARG A 72 6.98 13.24 11.04
CA ARG A 72 6.71 14.63 11.40
C ARG A 72 7.20 14.97 12.80
N GLU A 73 7.06 14.06 13.76
CA GLU A 73 7.63 14.21 15.11
C GLU A 73 9.16 14.31 15.08
N LYS A 74 9.82 13.42 14.33
CA LYS A 74 11.29 13.33 14.31
C LYS A 74 11.96 14.34 13.38
N TYR A 75 11.28 14.74 12.31
CA TYR A 75 11.79 15.64 11.27
C TYR A 75 10.74 16.71 10.91
N PRO A 76 10.44 17.64 11.82
CA PRO A 76 9.36 18.61 11.66
C PRO A 76 9.52 19.51 10.42
N ASP A 77 10.76 19.80 10.01
CA ASP A 77 11.06 20.65 8.85
C ASP A 77 10.97 19.90 7.50
N ARG A 78 10.75 18.58 7.51
CA ARG A 78 10.66 17.78 6.29
C ARG A 78 9.21 17.71 5.82
N GLN A 79 8.98 18.26 4.63
CA GLN A 79 7.69 18.13 3.97
C GLN A 79 7.45 16.67 3.56
N VAL A 80 6.26 16.16 3.91
CA VAL A 80 5.81 14.81 3.55
C VAL A 80 4.66 14.93 2.55
N VAL A 81 4.64 14.08 1.54
CA VAL A 81 3.51 13.95 0.60
C VAL A 81 3.09 12.49 0.51
N LEU A 82 1.80 12.25 0.38
CA LEU A 82 1.23 10.90 0.30
C LEU A 82 0.56 10.68 -1.05
N SER A 83 0.91 9.58 -1.74
CA SER A 83 0.16 9.13 -2.91
C SER A 83 -0.57 7.83 -2.66
N THR A 84 -1.78 7.72 -3.20
CA THR A 84 -2.60 6.50 -3.12
C THR A 84 -3.03 6.00 -4.50
N PHE A 85 -3.39 4.72 -4.60
CA PHE A 85 -3.83 4.12 -5.88
C PHE A 85 -5.31 3.78 -5.93
N THR A 86 -5.95 3.43 -4.81
CA THR A 86 -7.41 3.23 -4.75
C THR A 86 -8.15 4.51 -4.33
N ALA A 87 -9.39 4.67 -4.80
CA ALA A 87 -10.26 5.78 -4.38
C ALA A 87 -10.52 5.73 -2.86
N THR A 88 -10.81 4.55 -2.33
CA THR A 88 -11.02 4.35 -0.88
C THR A 88 -9.79 4.69 -0.04
N GLY A 89 -8.58 4.40 -0.54
CA GLY A 89 -7.34 4.79 0.12
C GLY A 89 -7.14 6.29 0.10
N TYR A 90 -7.46 6.94 -1.03
CA TYR A 90 -7.42 8.40 -1.15
C TYR A 90 -8.38 9.10 -0.19
N GLU A 91 -9.64 8.66 -0.11
CA GLU A 91 -10.61 9.26 0.81
C GLU A 91 -10.18 9.11 2.26
N LEU A 92 -9.74 7.92 2.68
CA LEU A 92 -9.18 7.75 4.04
C LEU A 92 -8.00 8.69 4.28
N ALA A 93 -7.05 8.75 3.35
CA ALA A 93 -5.88 9.62 3.49
C ALA A 93 -6.24 11.11 3.58
N ARG A 94 -7.29 11.55 2.86
CA ARG A 94 -7.83 12.91 2.98
C ARG A 94 -8.50 13.15 4.32
N THR A 95 -9.33 12.23 4.78
CA THR A 95 -10.01 12.34 6.09
C THR A 95 -9.00 12.42 7.23
N GLU A 96 -7.92 11.64 7.16
CA GLU A 96 -6.83 11.65 8.14
C GLU A 96 -6.03 12.97 8.11
N ASN A 97 -6.04 13.69 6.98
CA ASN A 97 -5.47 15.03 6.79
C ASN A 97 -4.04 15.24 7.35
N LEU A 98 -3.18 14.21 7.26
CA LEU A 98 -1.84 14.25 7.83
C LEU A 98 -0.82 15.03 7.00
N CYS A 99 -1.02 15.09 5.68
CA CYS A 99 -0.15 15.77 4.73
C CYS A 99 -0.87 15.92 3.39
N PRO A 100 -0.35 16.70 2.43
CA PRO A 100 -0.90 16.76 1.08
C PRO A 100 -0.98 15.38 0.42
N VAL A 101 -2.17 15.03 -0.07
CA VAL A 101 -2.47 13.72 -0.68
C VAL A 101 -2.81 13.88 -2.15
N PHE A 102 -2.36 12.94 -2.99
CA PHE A 102 -2.75 12.86 -4.40
C PHE A 102 -2.93 11.41 -4.86
N ARG A 103 -3.54 11.24 -6.03
CA ARG A 103 -3.72 9.92 -6.66
C ARG A 103 -2.48 9.64 -7.52
N LEU A 104 -1.82 8.50 -7.31
CA LEU A 104 -0.70 8.10 -8.16
C LEU A 104 -1.21 7.96 -9.61
N PRO A 105 -0.61 8.66 -10.59
CA PRO A 105 -1.00 8.50 -11.98
C PRO A 105 -0.60 7.12 -12.51
N PRO A 106 -1.13 6.70 -13.67
CA PRO A 106 -0.66 5.53 -14.37
C PRO A 106 0.86 5.56 -14.57
N ASP A 107 1.48 4.39 -14.52
CA ASP A 107 2.94 4.21 -14.53
C ASP A 107 3.55 4.49 -15.91
N SER A 108 3.62 5.77 -16.24
CA SER A 108 4.13 6.31 -17.50
C SER A 108 5.11 7.43 -17.21
N ALA A 109 6.30 7.34 -17.79
CA ALA A 109 7.32 8.37 -17.66
C ALA A 109 6.81 9.76 -18.09
N LEU A 110 5.88 9.85 -19.03
CA LEU A 110 5.32 11.12 -19.51
C LEU A 110 4.55 11.87 -18.42
N ILE A 111 3.84 11.14 -17.56
CA ILE A 111 3.02 11.72 -16.48
C ILE A 111 3.84 11.84 -15.20
N LEU A 112 4.71 10.86 -14.92
CA LEU A 112 5.55 10.84 -13.73
C LEU A 112 6.64 11.93 -13.75
N ARG A 113 7.17 12.32 -14.91
CA ARG A 113 8.19 13.39 -15.01
C ARG A 113 7.74 14.73 -14.44
N PRO A 114 6.60 15.31 -14.88
CA PRO A 114 6.13 16.57 -14.32
C PRO A 114 5.67 16.43 -12.85
N LEU A 115 5.10 15.28 -12.47
CA LEU A 115 4.81 14.98 -11.06
C LEU A 115 6.08 15.07 -10.20
N LEU A 116 7.15 14.37 -10.59
CA LEU A 116 8.42 14.36 -9.87
C LEU A 116 9.09 15.74 -9.81
N LYS A 117 8.89 16.59 -10.82
CA LYS A 117 9.33 17.99 -10.76
C LYS A 117 8.52 18.77 -9.73
N ARG A 118 7.22 18.52 -9.62
CA ARG A 118 6.32 19.24 -8.72
C ARG A 118 6.50 18.88 -7.26
N ILE A 119 6.64 17.59 -6.96
CA ILE A 119 6.83 17.12 -5.58
C ILE A 119 8.30 17.12 -5.13
N ASP A 120 9.24 17.17 -6.09
CA ASP A 120 10.71 17.20 -5.86
C ASP A 120 11.15 16.28 -4.70
N PRO A 121 10.99 14.95 -4.84
CA PRO A 121 11.15 14.06 -3.70
C PRO A 121 12.64 13.84 -3.41
N ALA A 122 13.03 14.06 -2.15
CA ALA A 122 14.33 13.66 -1.64
C ALA A 122 14.43 12.13 -1.46
N MET A 123 13.29 11.46 -1.24
CA MET A 123 13.20 10.01 -1.08
C MET A 123 11.78 9.53 -1.38
N LEU A 124 11.67 8.32 -1.95
CA LEU A 124 10.40 7.60 -2.09
C LEU A 124 10.34 6.44 -1.09
N LEU A 125 9.26 6.37 -0.32
CA LEU A 125 8.95 5.35 0.68
C LEU A 125 7.73 4.56 0.18
N LEU A 126 7.96 3.35 -0.32
CA LEU A 126 6.90 2.44 -0.76
C LEU A 126 6.41 1.61 0.43
N ILE A 127 5.12 1.66 0.74
CA ILE A 127 4.51 0.81 1.78
C ILE A 127 4.04 -0.50 1.14
N GLU A 128 4.48 -1.62 1.69
CA GLU A 128 4.27 -2.96 1.11
C GLU A 128 4.86 -3.12 -0.31
N ALA A 129 4.64 -4.28 -0.95
CA ALA A 129 5.35 -4.69 -2.16
C ALA A 129 4.67 -4.24 -3.46
N GLU A 130 4.78 -2.95 -3.79
CA GLU A 130 4.36 -2.42 -5.10
C GLU A 130 5.54 -1.94 -5.95
N PHE A 131 5.89 -2.74 -6.96
CA PHE A 131 6.95 -2.39 -7.90
C PHE A 131 6.36 -1.76 -9.17
N TRP A 132 6.56 -0.45 -9.32
CA TRP A 132 6.12 0.35 -10.47
C TRP A 132 7.30 0.64 -11.41
N PRO A 133 7.43 -0.06 -12.55
CA PRO A 133 8.63 -0.01 -13.38
C PRO A 133 9.04 1.38 -13.89
N ALA A 134 8.10 2.18 -14.41
CA ALA A 134 8.43 3.51 -14.91
C ALA A 134 8.78 4.44 -13.74
N LEU A 135 8.04 4.39 -12.64
CA LEU A 135 8.33 5.13 -11.41
C LEU A 135 9.73 4.81 -10.88
N LEU A 136 10.05 3.54 -10.65
CA LEU A 136 11.37 3.12 -10.17
C LEU A 136 12.48 3.55 -11.14
N SER A 137 12.23 3.45 -12.45
CA SER A 137 13.18 3.95 -13.44
C SER A 137 13.35 5.46 -13.39
N GLN A 138 12.29 6.25 -13.20
CA GLN A 138 12.39 7.71 -13.10
C GLN A 138 13.11 8.12 -11.82
N CYS A 139 12.84 7.46 -10.68
CA CYS A 139 13.59 7.66 -9.44
C CYS A 139 15.08 7.39 -9.64
N ARG A 140 15.43 6.26 -10.28
CA ARG A 140 16.83 5.92 -10.59
C ARG A 140 17.50 6.97 -11.49
N GLN A 141 16.83 7.43 -12.56
CA GLN A 141 17.36 8.45 -13.47
C GLN A 141 17.64 9.78 -12.74
N LYS A 142 16.79 10.13 -11.76
CA LYS A 142 16.92 11.34 -10.94
C LYS A 142 17.74 11.14 -9.66
N LYS A 143 18.30 9.95 -9.44
CA LYS A 143 19.05 9.57 -8.22
C LYS A 143 18.22 9.75 -6.93
N ILE A 144 16.90 9.59 -7.01
CA ILE A 144 16.02 9.60 -5.85
C ILE A 144 16.10 8.22 -5.19
N PRO A 145 16.56 8.11 -3.93
CA PRO A 145 16.57 6.85 -3.20
C PRO A 145 15.15 6.33 -2.98
N VAL A 146 14.96 5.03 -3.17
CA VAL A 146 13.69 4.34 -2.94
C VAL A 146 13.87 3.34 -1.82
N LEU A 147 13.00 3.36 -0.81
CA LEU A 147 12.93 2.36 0.26
C LEU A 147 11.61 1.61 0.19
N LEU A 148 11.67 0.28 0.32
CA LEU A 148 10.49 -0.55 0.55
C LEU A 148 10.30 -0.75 2.04
N LEU A 149 9.17 -0.34 2.59
CA LEU A 149 8.84 -0.46 4.00
C LEU A 149 7.71 -1.47 4.20
N ASN A 150 7.74 -2.16 5.33
CA ASN A 150 6.73 -3.17 5.69
C ASN A 150 6.54 -4.23 4.57
N GLY A 151 7.64 -4.58 3.88
CA GLY A 151 7.60 -5.40 2.68
C GLY A 151 7.14 -6.83 2.96
N ARG A 152 6.34 -7.37 2.03
CA ARG A 152 5.86 -8.76 2.03
C ARG A 152 6.05 -9.38 0.67
N VAL A 153 6.56 -10.60 0.62
CA VAL A 153 6.67 -11.38 -0.62
C VAL A 153 5.95 -12.70 -0.42
N SER A 154 4.73 -12.79 -0.95
CA SER A 154 3.97 -14.05 -0.94
C SER A 154 4.69 -15.15 -1.74
N GLU A 155 4.35 -16.41 -1.49
CA GLU A 155 4.90 -17.52 -2.28
C GLU A 155 4.58 -17.40 -3.76
N LYS A 156 3.35 -16.98 -4.08
CA LYS A 156 2.91 -16.73 -5.46
C LYS A 156 3.78 -15.65 -6.12
N SER A 157 3.98 -14.52 -5.43
CA SER A 157 4.82 -13.42 -5.91
C SER A 157 6.27 -13.87 -6.09
N TYR A 158 6.82 -14.61 -5.12
CA TYR A 158 8.18 -15.15 -5.20
C TYR A 158 8.35 -16.10 -6.39
N ALA A 159 7.41 -17.03 -6.59
CA ALA A 159 7.45 -17.96 -7.72
C ALA A 159 7.41 -17.21 -9.06
N LEU A 160 6.57 -16.19 -9.17
CA LEU A 160 6.52 -15.32 -10.34
C LEU A 160 7.86 -14.60 -10.53
N TYR A 161 8.36 -13.89 -9.52
CA TYR A 161 9.61 -13.13 -9.60
C TYR A 161 10.83 -14.02 -9.90
N LYS A 162 10.81 -15.27 -9.45
CA LYS A 162 11.84 -16.26 -9.81
C LYS A 162 11.81 -16.60 -11.30
N LYS A 163 10.62 -16.74 -11.92
CA LYS A 163 10.48 -16.96 -13.37
C LYS A 163 10.94 -15.74 -14.17
N ILE A 164 10.65 -14.53 -13.69
CA ILE A 164 11.05 -13.27 -14.34
C ILE A 164 12.28 -12.63 -13.70
N GLN A 165 13.24 -13.43 -13.22
CA GLN A 165 14.36 -12.95 -12.39
C GLN A 165 15.18 -11.80 -13.03
N PRO A 166 15.51 -11.81 -14.33
CA PRO A 166 16.21 -10.67 -14.95
C PRO A 166 15.38 -9.38 -14.85
N LEU A 167 14.07 -9.47 -15.08
CA LEU A 167 13.14 -8.35 -14.95
C LEU A 167 13.06 -7.85 -13.51
N PHE A 168 12.89 -8.76 -12.56
CA PHE A 168 12.86 -8.42 -11.14
C PHE A 168 14.15 -7.74 -10.69
N ARG A 169 15.32 -8.26 -11.09
CA ARG A 169 16.62 -7.67 -10.78
C ARG A 169 16.74 -6.25 -11.33
N TRP A 170 16.31 -6.05 -12.58
CA TRP A 170 16.34 -4.73 -13.21
C TRP A 170 15.39 -3.72 -12.54
N LEU A 171 14.21 -4.17 -12.09
CA LEU A 171 13.26 -3.35 -11.33
C LEU A 171 13.84 -2.93 -9.99
N THR A 172 14.43 -3.89 -9.26
CA THR A 172 14.92 -3.69 -7.89
C THR A 172 16.31 -3.07 -7.80
N HIS A 173 17.07 -3.01 -8.90
CA HIS A 173 18.44 -2.49 -8.93
C HIS A 173 18.60 -1.05 -8.38
N GLY A 174 17.53 -0.24 -8.41
CA GLY A 174 17.54 1.15 -7.91
C GLY A 174 16.99 1.32 -6.50
N ILE A 175 16.58 0.25 -5.83
CA ILE A 175 16.01 0.32 -4.48
C ILE A 175 17.15 0.33 -3.48
N ALA A 176 17.19 1.37 -2.65
CA ALA A 176 18.26 1.62 -1.69
C ALA A 176 18.18 0.67 -0.47
N GLY A 177 16.98 0.22 -0.10
CA GLY A 177 16.79 -0.74 0.98
C GLY A 177 15.42 -1.38 1.00
N PHE A 178 15.37 -2.62 1.49
CA PHE A 178 14.15 -3.40 1.70
C PHE A 178 13.98 -3.69 3.19
N PHE A 179 12.92 -3.19 3.79
CA PHE A 179 12.58 -3.38 5.20
C PHE A 179 11.34 -4.29 5.27
N MET A 180 11.60 -5.54 5.62
CA MET A 180 10.67 -6.66 5.49
C MET A 180 9.98 -6.98 6.82
N ARG A 181 8.77 -7.53 6.70
CA ARG A 181 7.95 -7.93 7.85
C ARG A 181 8.52 -9.10 8.63
N SER A 182 9.06 -10.08 7.91
CA SER A 182 9.50 -11.36 8.47
C SER A 182 10.79 -11.84 7.82
N HIS A 183 11.47 -12.75 8.50
CA HIS A 183 12.63 -13.46 7.92
C HIS A 183 12.27 -14.22 6.65
N ILE A 184 11.08 -14.82 6.59
CA ILE A 184 10.60 -15.54 5.40
C ILE A 184 10.53 -14.60 4.19
N ASP A 185 10.00 -13.39 4.36
CA ASP A 185 9.92 -12.40 3.28
C ASP A 185 11.30 -11.90 2.86
N ALA A 186 12.20 -11.68 3.82
CA ALA A 186 13.59 -11.29 3.56
C ALA A 186 14.35 -12.37 2.78
N ASP A 187 14.24 -13.64 3.19
CA ASP A 187 14.88 -14.77 2.54
C ASP A 187 14.44 -14.92 1.08
N ARG A 188 13.15 -14.70 0.81
CA ARG A 188 12.61 -14.71 -0.56
C ARG A 188 13.26 -13.63 -1.42
N LEU A 189 13.40 -12.40 -0.91
CA LEU A 189 14.09 -11.32 -1.63
C LEU A 189 15.59 -11.59 -1.83
N LEU A 190 16.28 -12.13 -0.83
CA LEU A 190 17.68 -12.51 -0.93
C LEU A 190 17.91 -13.60 -1.98
N LYS A 191 17.02 -14.60 -2.06
CA LYS A 191 17.03 -15.62 -3.12
C LYS A 191 16.81 -15.02 -4.50
N LEU A 192 16.04 -13.93 -4.60
CA LEU A 192 15.88 -13.14 -5.83
C LEU A 192 17.07 -12.19 -6.12
N LYS A 193 18.12 -12.23 -5.30
CA LYS A 193 19.34 -11.40 -5.41
C LYS A 193 19.11 -9.90 -5.15
N ALA A 194 18.08 -9.55 -4.38
CA ALA A 194 17.94 -8.20 -3.84
C ALA A 194 19.07 -7.91 -2.84
N LYS A 195 19.50 -6.65 -2.75
CA LYS A 195 20.54 -6.17 -1.82
C LYS A 195 19.90 -5.31 -0.74
N ASN A 196 20.62 -5.07 0.36
CA ASN A 196 20.20 -4.20 1.46
C ASN A 196 18.83 -4.59 2.06
N VAL A 197 18.64 -5.89 2.31
CA VAL A 197 17.43 -6.42 2.92
C VAL A 197 17.61 -6.48 4.44
N ARG A 198 16.64 -5.95 5.18
CA ARG A 198 16.58 -5.97 6.65
C ARG A 198 15.18 -6.37 7.11
N VAL A 199 15.08 -7.04 8.25
CA VAL A 199 13.79 -7.34 8.90
C VAL A 199 13.54 -6.29 9.97
N THR A 200 12.38 -5.63 9.93
CA THR A 200 11.99 -4.57 10.87
C THR A 200 10.68 -4.87 11.60
N GLY A 201 10.10 -6.06 11.39
CA GLY A 201 8.79 -6.40 11.92
C GLY A 201 7.65 -5.81 11.10
N ASN A 202 6.43 -6.01 11.57
CA ASN A 202 5.21 -5.64 10.86
C ASN A 202 4.58 -4.39 11.46
N MET A 203 4.63 -3.29 10.70
CA MET A 203 4.11 -1.99 11.14
C MET A 203 2.59 -1.96 11.38
N LYS A 204 1.86 -3.00 10.98
CA LYS A 204 0.42 -3.11 11.29
C LYS A 204 0.17 -3.30 12.79
N PHE A 205 1.18 -3.76 13.54
CA PHE A 205 1.11 -3.91 15.00
C PHE A 205 1.57 -2.66 15.75
N ASP A 206 2.18 -1.70 15.06
CA ASP A 206 2.62 -0.42 15.65
C ASP A 206 1.45 0.57 15.81
N ALA A 207 0.29 0.24 15.24
CA ALA A 207 -0.96 0.89 15.59
C ALA A 207 -1.32 0.44 17.00
N LEU A 208 -0.86 1.19 18.01
CA LEU A 208 -1.44 1.09 19.33
C LEU A 208 -2.92 1.46 19.17
N PRO A 209 -3.89 0.56 19.39
CA PRO A 209 -5.21 1.04 19.69
C PRO A 209 -5.07 1.93 20.93
N GLU A 210 -5.60 3.14 20.89
CA GLU A 210 -6.03 3.77 22.14
C GLU A 210 -7.04 2.78 22.72
N THR A 211 -6.57 1.96 23.65
CA THR A 211 -7.43 1.03 24.37
C THR A 211 -8.33 1.86 25.26
N HIS A 212 -9.36 2.45 24.69
CA HIS A 212 -10.59 2.72 25.42
C HIS A 212 -11.26 1.38 25.63
N TYR A 213 -10.78 0.66 26.66
CA TYR A 213 -11.63 -0.28 27.35
C TYR A 213 -12.72 0.58 28.01
N GLU A 214 -13.80 0.87 27.29
CA GLU A 214 -15.06 1.22 27.97
C GLU A 214 -15.43 -0.03 28.77
N ASP A 215 -15.24 0.04 30.08
CA ASP A 215 -15.68 -0.89 31.13
C ASP A 215 -16.30 -2.20 30.62
N SER A 216 -15.46 -3.09 30.08
CA SER A 216 -15.82 -4.49 30.09
C SER A 216 -15.64 -4.94 31.53
N ASP A 217 -16.73 -5.24 32.22
CA ASP A 217 -16.71 -5.84 33.56
C ASP A 217 -15.61 -6.91 33.61
N PRO A 218 -14.53 -6.70 34.37
CA PRO A 218 -13.36 -7.59 34.35
C PRO A 218 -13.68 -8.99 34.89
N THR A 219 -14.85 -9.18 35.49
CA THR A 219 -15.36 -10.49 35.91
C THR A 219 -16.08 -11.25 34.79
N MET A 220 -16.45 -10.56 33.72
CA MET A 220 -17.19 -11.13 32.60
C MET A 220 -16.25 -11.77 31.59
N THR A 221 -16.21 -13.11 31.58
CA THR A 221 -15.48 -13.84 30.56
C THR A 221 -16.33 -13.90 29.28
N SER A 222 -15.73 -13.50 28.15
CA SER A 222 -16.39 -13.56 26.84
C SER A 222 -15.50 -14.19 25.78
N VAL A 223 -16.14 -14.87 24.83
CA VAL A 223 -15.50 -15.42 23.63
C VAL A 223 -16.00 -14.66 22.41
N VAL A 224 -15.08 -14.07 21.66
CA VAL A 224 -15.39 -13.30 20.46
C VAL A 224 -14.98 -14.09 19.22
N PHE A 225 -15.97 -14.45 18.40
CA PHE A 225 -15.76 -14.95 17.04
C PHE A 225 -15.70 -13.77 16.08
N GLY A 226 -14.49 -13.26 15.85
CA GLY A 226 -14.26 -12.09 15.01
C GLY A 226 -14.08 -12.42 13.52
N SER A 227 -14.60 -11.54 12.64
CA SER A 227 -14.45 -11.63 11.18
C SER A 227 -15.00 -12.91 10.55
N THR A 228 -16.15 -13.39 11.06
CA THR A 228 -16.81 -14.59 10.53
C THR A 228 -17.30 -14.36 9.10
N ARG A 229 -17.30 -15.43 8.30
CA ARG A 229 -17.73 -15.45 6.89
C ARG A 229 -18.92 -16.40 6.73
N PRO A 230 -19.69 -16.28 5.62
CA PRO A 230 -20.74 -17.23 5.30
C PRO A 230 -20.21 -18.68 5.31
N GLY A 231 -20.76 -19.51 6.18
CA GLY A 231 -20.35 -20.90 6.41
C GLY A 231 -19.62 -21.12 7.74
N ASP A 232 -19.12 -20.07 8.38
CA ASP A 232 -18.51 -20.17 9.72
C ASP A 232 -19.58 -20.28 10.82
N GLU A 233 -20.83 -19.86 10.56
CA GLU A 233 -21.87 -19.76 11.59
C GLU A 233 -22.26 -21.11 12.17
N ALA A 234 -22.43 -22.14 11.34
CA ALA A 234 -22.80 -23.48 11.79
C ALA A 234 -21.76 -24.10 12.76
N PRO A 235 -20.47 -24.19 12.42
CA PRO A 235 -19.48 -24.71 13.36
C PRO A 235 -19.30 -23.81 14.59
N ILE A 236 -19.49 -22.49 14.48
CA ILE A 236 -19.47 -21.58 15.63
C ILE A 236 -20.63 -21.87 16.58
N LEU A 237 -21.85 -22.00 16.07
CA LEU A 237 -23.04 -22.30 16.89
C LEU A 237 -22.93 -23.67 17.57
N ASP A 238 -22.37 -24.67 16.89
CA ASP A 238 -22.07 -25.97 17.50
C ASP A 238 -21.07 -25.85 18.66
N ALA A 239 -20.00 -25.06 18.48
CA ALA A 239 -19.04 -24.80 19.55
C ALA A 239 -19.67 -24.04 20.72
N VAL A 240 -20.47 -23.01 20.44
CA VAL A 240 -21.24 -22.26 21.45
C VAL A 240 -22.17 -23.19 22.23
N ALA A 241 -22.91 -24.07 21.55
CA ALA A 241 -23.84 -25.00 22.19
C ALA A 241 -23.13 -26.00 23.13
N ARG A 242 -21.92 -26.44 22.78
CA ARG A 242 -21.09 -27.30 23.64
C ARG A 242 -20.53 -26.52 24.83
N LEU A 243 -19.92 -25.36 24.58
CA LEU A 243 -19.29 -24.55 25.62
C LEU A 243 -20.30 -24.02 26.63
N ARG A 244 -21.53 -23.69 26.22
CA ARG A 244 -22.58 -23.23 27.12
C ARG A 244 -23.03 -24.29 28.14
N LYS A 245 -22.84 -25.59 27.84
CA LYS A 245 -23.15 -26.67 28.79
C LYS A 245 -22.14 -26.74 29.93
N GLU A 246 -20.88 -26.40 29.64
CA GLU A 246 -19.77 -26.48 30.59
C GLU A 246 -19.53 -25.13 31.29
N PHE A 247 -19.80 -24.02 30.60
CA PHE A 247 -19.62 -22.65 31.08
C PHE A 247 -20.90 -21.83 30.82
N PRO A 248 -21.92 -21.92 31.72
CA PRO A 248 -23.21 -21.26 31.52
C PRO A 248 -23.13 -19.73 31.47
N ASP A 249 -22.19 -19.16 32.22
CA ASP A 249 -22.00 -17.70 32.36
C ASP A 249 -21.12 -17.10 31.25
N LEU A 250 -20.59 -17.94 30.35
CA LEU A 250 -19.73 -17.49 29.24
C LEU A 250 -20.57 -16.74 28.20
N LYS A 251 -20.18 -15.50 27.89
CA LYS A 251 -20.82 -14.74 26.82
C LYS A 251 -20.13 -14.98 25.48
N PHE A 252 -20.91 -15.08 24.42
CA PHE A 252 -20.39 -15.28 23.08
C PHE A 252 -20.77 -14.09 22.21
N VAL A 253 -19.79 -13.52 21.52
CA VAL A 253 -19.97 -12.43 20.57
C VAL A 253 -19.59 -12.94 19.18
N ILE A 254 -20.48 -12.80 18.21
CA ILE A 254 -20.21 -13.14 16.81
C ILE A 254 -20.17 -11.84 16.03
N ALA A 255 -19.01 -11.51 15.46
CA ALA A 255 -18.78 -10.27 14.72
C ALA A 255 -18.51 -10.61 13.24
N PRO A 256 -19.57 -10.67 12.39
CA PRO A 256 -19.44 -10.97 10.97
C PRO A 256 -18.73 -9.87 10.21
N ARG A 257 -18.10 -10.25 9.09
CA ARG A 257 -17.39 -9.33 8.19
C ARG A 257 -18.29 -8.74 7.11
#